data_AF-A0A6D2IPT3-F1
#
_entry.id   AF-A0A6D2IPT3-F1
#
_cell.length_a   1.000
_cell.length_b   1.000
_cell.length_c   1.000
_cell.angle_alpha   90.00
_cell.angle_beta   90.00
_cell.angle_gamma   90.00
#
_symmetry.space_group_name_H-M   'P 1'
#
loop_
_entity.id
_entity.type
_entity.pdbx_description
1 polymer ?
#
loop_
_entity_poly.entity_id
_entity_poly.type
_entity_poly.pdbx_seq_one_letter_code
_entity_poly.pdbx_strand_id
1 'polypeptide(L)'
;MGFVLKTLPLCLKPNTPSLFPSHLLQNNSFSSMKPAKHDVLLRVRATTERGSVDLESTRPLANFPPSFWGDHFLSIQVDESGFDALAVEIESTMQPKVREMLLFSESCDKERIRLIHLLISLGIAHYYEEEIEELLNQAFKKLDALIEDEDDLETMAIMFEVFRLYRHKMSCDVFDRFKGEDGKLKESLGTDIRGMLQLYEAAHLGAPSEDILDEALRGTIGRYTGRSAEFHKETLGVLGKEY
;
A
#
# COMPACT_ATOMS: atom_id res chain seq x y z
N MET A 1 1.25 -33.46 24.49
CA MET A 1 0.88 -32.06 24.72
C MET A 1 0.39 -31.49 23.40
N GLY A 2 -0.92 -31.31 23.26
CA GLY A 2 -1.54 -30.80 22.03
C GLY A 2 -1.71 -29.30 22.09
N PHE A 3 -1.35 -28.61 21.00
CA PHE A 3 -1.52 -27.17 20.84
C PHE A 3 -2.96 -26.87 20.40
N VAL A 4 -3.65 -26.02 21.17
CA VAL A 4 -4.98 -25.48 20.84
C VAL A 4 -4.79 -24.06 20.33
N LEU A 5 -5.04 -23.85 19.04
CA LEU A 5 -5.15 -22.51 18.45
C LEU A 5 -6.54 -21.95 18.78
N LYS A 6 -6.59 -20.88 19.58
CA LYS A 6 -7.79 -20.09 19.82
C LYS A 6 -7.96 -19.11 18.66
N THR A 7 -9.01 -19.28 17.86
CA THR A 7 -9.49 -18.30 16.88
C THR A 7 -10.23 -17.16 17.59
N LEU A 8 -9.76 -15.93 17.40
CA LEU A 8 -10.44 -14.70 17.79
C LEU A 8 -11.32 -14.21 16.62
N PRO A 9 -12.56 -13.72 16.86
CA PRO A 9 -13.42 -13.22 15.79
C PRO A 9 -13.07 -11.77 15.45
N LEU A 10 -12.63 -11.52 14.21
CA LEU A 10 -12.51 -10.18 13.64
C LEU A 10 -13.88 -9.73 13.13
N CYS A 11 -14.49 -8.77 13.83
CA CYS A 11 -15.68 -8.07 13.36
C CYS A 11 -15.25 -6.67 12.88
N LEU A 12 -15.08 -6.50 11.57
CA LEU A 12 -14.85 -5.20 10.93
C LEU A 12 -16.18 -4.70 10.35
N LYS A 13 -16.63 -3.54 10.82
CA LYS A 13 -17.78 -2.81 10.27
C LYS A 13 -17.36 -2.15 8.94
N PRO A 14 -18.16 -2.25 7.85
CA PRO A 14 -17.86 -1.54 6.62
C PRO A 14 -18.54 -0.17 6.66
N ASN A 15 -17.76 0.92 6.59
CA ASN A 15 -18.23 2.23 6.17
C ASN A 15 -17.02 3.03 5.65
N THR A 16 -16.57 2.72 4.44
CA THR A 16 -15.74 3.62 3.62
C THR A 16 -16.09 3.42 2.14
N PRO A 17 -16.17 4.50 1.34
CA PRO A 17 -16.44 4.39 -0.10
C PRO A 17 -15.19 3.85 -0.80
N SER A 18 -15.38 2.84 -1.63
CA SER A 18 -14.34 2.19 -2.43
C SER A 18 -13.67 3.19 -3.38
N LEU A 19 -12.36 3.39 -3.23
CA LEU A 19 -11.49 4.16 -4.13
C LEU A 19 -10.99 3.29 -5.30
N PHE A 20 -11.88 2.60 -6.00
CA PHE A 20 -11.49 1.95 -7.26
C PHE A 20 -11.71 2.93 -8.43
N PRO A 21 -10.69 3.24 -9.23
CA PRO A 21 -10.84 4.10 -10.41
C PRO A 21 -11.75 3.40 -11.44
N SER A 22 -12.95 3.94 -11.65
CA SER A 22 -13.95 3.42 -12.59
C SER A 22 -13.56 3.60 -14.07
N HIS A 23 -12.39 4.18 -14.36
CA HIS A 23 -11.99 4.56 -15.71
C HIS A 23 -11.37 3.42 -16.54
N LEU A 24 -11.10 2.25 -15.93
CA LEU A 24 -10.60 1.07 -16.64
C LEU A 24 -11.71 0.17 -17.21
N LEU A 25 -12.99 0.54 -17.02
CA LEU A 25 -14.14 -0.22 -17.56
C LEU A 25 -14.65 0.33 -18.90
N GLN A 26 -14.10 1.43 -19.40
CA GLN A 26 -14.45 1.97 -20.71
C GLN A 26 -13.48 1.41 -21.75
N ASN A 27 -13.75 0.19 -22.20
CA ASN A 27 -13.51 -0.28 -23.57
C ASN A 27 -13.69 -1.79 -23.63
N ASN A 28 -14.93 -2.23 -23.50
CA ASN A 28 -15.39 -3.44 -24.17
C ASN A 28 -16.84 -3.18 -24.58
N SER A 29 -17.07 -3.13 -25.88
CA SER A 29 -18.36 -2.84 -26.50
C SER A 29 -19.44 -3.71 -25.89
N PHE A 30 -20.31 -3.11 -25.08
CA PHE A 30 -21.47 -3.76 -24.46
C PHE A 30 -22.44 -4.17 -25.56
N SER A 31 -22.32 -5.40 -26.05
CA SER A 31 -23.43 -6.04 -26.76
C SER A 31 -24.51 -6.34 -25.72
N SER A 32 -25.65 -5.67 -25.88
CA SER A 32 -26.88 -5.92 -25.12
C SER A 32 -27.26 -7.39 -25.24
N MET A 33 -26.92 -8.21 -24.25
CA MET A 33 -27.32 -9.61 -24.19
C MET A 33 -28.10 -9.85 -22.89
N LYS A 34 -29.41 -10.00 -23.06
CA LYS A 34 -30.40 -10.23 -22.02
C LYS A 34 -29.96 -11.41 -21.13
N PRO A 35 -30.13 -11.34 -19.79
CA PRO A 35 -29.81 -12.46 -18.93
C PRO A 35 -30.67 -13.67 -19.31
N ALA A 36 -30.02 -14.81 -19.55
CA ALA A 36 -30.70 -16.09 -19.67
C ALA A 36 -31.36 -16.38 -18.30
N LYS A 37 -32.68 -16.41 -18.28
CA LYS A 37 -33.47 -16.73 -17.08
C LYS A 37 -33.29 -18.20 -16.74
N HIS A 38 -32.28 -18.53 -15.95
CA HIS A 38 -32.29 -19.76 -15.15
C HIS A 38 -32.75 -19.40 -13.74
N ASP A 39 -34.06 -19.16 -13.62
CA ASP A 39 -34.74 -19.01 -12.35
C ASP A 39 -34.91 -20.40 -11.73
N VAL A 40 -33.82 -20.94 -11.18
CA VAL A 40 -33.87 -22.12 -10.31
C VAL A 40 -33.62 -21.64 -8.89
N LEU A 41 -34.62 -20.92 -8.37
CA LEU A 41 -34.71 -20.53 -6.97
C LEU A 41 -35.00 -21.79 -6.14
N LEU A 42 -33.97 -22.60 -5.87
CA LEU A 42 -34.06 -23.73 -4.94
C LEU A 42 -34.24 -23.19 -3.53
N ARG A 43 -35.50 -22.95 -3.16
CA ARG A 43 -35.90 -22.73 -1.78
C ARG A 43 -35.82 -24.06 -1.04
N VAL A 44 -34.66 -24.35 -0.46
CA VAL A 44 -34.51 -25.45 0.50
C VAL A 44 -35.28 -25.05 1.76
N ARG A 45 -36.39 -25.73 2.03
CA ARG A 45 -37.16 -25.60 3.27
C ARG A 45 -36.87 -26.81 4.14
N ALA A 46 -36.15 -26.61 5.24
CA ALA A 46 -36.06 -27.62 6.29
C ALA A 46 -37.39 -27.68 7.04
N THR A 47 -37.99 -28.87 7.13
CA THR A 47 -39.12 -29.12 8.02
C THR A 47 -38.59 -29.55 9.38
N THR A 48 -38.67 -28.67 10.38
CA THR A 48 -38.36 -29.02 11.77
C THR A 48 -39.57 -29.75 12.38
N GLU A 49 -39.37 -31.01 12.76
CA GLU A 49 -40.34 -31.73 13.59
C GLU A 49 -40.51 -31.02 14.95
N ARG A 50 -41.76 -30.91 15.37
CA ARG A 50 -42.24 -30.16 16.53
C ARG A 50 -41.67 -30.76 17.82
N GLY A 51 -40.59 -30.19 18.37
CA GLY A 51 -40.08 -30.63 19.67
C GLY A 51 -38.80 -30.00 20.23
N SER A 52 -38.25 -28.93 19.65
CA SER A 52 -37.06 -28.25 20.19
C SER A 52 -37.27 -26.75 20.21
N VAL A 53 -36.87 -26.10 21.30
CA VAL A 53 -37.03 -24.66 21.56
C VAL A 53 -36.41 -23.87 20.41
N ASP A 54 -37.26 -23.18 19.67
CA ASP A 54 -36.99 -22.55 18.37
C ASP A 54 -36.12 -21.28 18.52
N LEU A 55 -34.83 -21.47 18.79
CA LEU A 55 -33.82 -20.42 18.78
C LEU A 55 -33.59 -19.86 17.35
N GLU A 56 -34.00 -20.56 16.30
CA GLU A 56 -33.89 -20.07 14.90
C GLU A 56 -34.90 -18.96 14.57
N SER A 57 -36.09 -18.95 15.21
CA SER A 57 -37.09 -17.90 15.02
C SER A 57 -36.67 -16.50 15.49
N THR A 58 -35.60 -16.41 16.27
CA THR A 58 -35.10 -15.15 16.85
C THR A 58 -33.93 -14.54 16.08
N ARG A 59 -33.41 -15.20 15.03
CA ARG A 59 -32.28 -14.66 14.24
C ARG A 59 -32.78 -13.48 13.40
N PRO A 60 -32.20 -12.27 13.55
CA PRO A 60 -32.56 -11.13 12.71
C PRO A 60 -32.32 -11.46 11.23
N LEU A 61 -33.29 -11.13 10.37
CA LEU A 61 -33.14 -11.24 8.93
C LEU A 61 -31.98 -10.35 8.48
N ALA A 62 -30.96 -10.98 7.90
CA ALA A 62 -29.83 -10.28 7.36
C ALA A 62 -30.16 -9.79 5.94
N ASN A 63 -30.50 -8.50 5.83
CA ASN A 63 -30.80 -7.85 4.55
C ASN A 63 -29.51 -7.37 3.86
N PHE A 64 -28.59 -8.29 3.58
CA PHE A 64 -27.39 -7.95 2.81
C PHE A 64 -27.75 -7.89 1.32
N PRO A 65 -27.27 -6.87 0.57
CA PRO A 65 -27.42 -6.86 -0.88
C PRO A 65 -26.67 -8.07 -1.47
N PRO A 66 -27.18 -8.66 -2.58
CA PRO A 66 -26.48 -9.72 -3.27
C PRO A 66 -25.14 -9.23 -3.80
N SER A 67 -24.20 -10.15 -4.04
CA SER A 67 -22.91 -9.79 -4.62
C SER A 67 -23.12 -9.18 -6.01
N PHE A 68 -22.41 -8.09 -6.29
CA PHE A 68 -22.42 -7.46 -7.62
C PHE A 68 -21.96 -8.43 -8.71
N TRP A 69 -21.04 -9.33 -8.37
CA TRP A 69 -20.39 -10.23 -9.32
C TRP A 69 -21.12 -11.55 -9.55
N GLY A 70 -22.00 -11.98 -8.63
CA GLY A 70 -22.67 -13.28 -8.72
C GLY A 70 -21.67 -14.41 -9.02
N ASP A 71 -21.97 -15.17 -10.07
CA ASP A 71 -21.16 -16.31 -10.53
C ASP A 71 -20.17 -15.94 -11.66
N HIS A 72 -20.01 -14.65 -11.99
CA HIS A 72 -19.28 -14.19 -13.17
C HIS A 72 -17.83 -14.70 -13.24
N PHE A 73 -17.15 -14.79 -12.10
CA PHE A 73 -15.75 -15.25 -12.04
C PHE A 73 -15.61 -16.76 -11.80
N LEU A 74 -16.70 -17.52 -11.68
CA LEU A 74 -16.64 -18.97 -11.48
C LEU A 74 -16.24 -19.72 -12.76
N SER A 75 -16.42 -19.12 -13.92
CA SER A 75 -16.03 -19.69 -15.22
C SER A 75 -15.28 -18.67 -16.06
N ILE A 76 -13.97 -18.57 -15.85
CA ILE A 76 -13.07 -17.79 -16.69
C ILE A 76 -12.39 -18.76 -17.66
N GLN A 77 -12.59 -18.55 -18.96
CA GLN A 77 -11.78 -19.21 -19.98
C GLN A 77 -10.54 -18.33 -20.20
N VAL A 78 -9.40 -18.77 -19.67
CA VAL A 78 -8.12 -18.10 -19.88
C VAL A 78 -7.46 -18.74 -21.11
N ASP A 79 -7.15 -17.93 -22.11
CA ASP A 79 -6.31 -18.35 -23.24
C ASP A 79 -4.84 -18.28 -22.79
N GLU A 80 -4.28 -19.43 -22.42
CA GLU A 80 -2.93 -19.56 -21.84
C GLU A 80 -1.81 -19.27 -22.86
N SER A 81 -2.11 -19.32 -24.16
CA SER A 81 -1.09 -19.27 -25.23
C SER A 81 -0.28 -17.98 -25.27
N GLY A 82 -0.86 -16.84 -24.86
CA GLY A 82 -0.16 -15.56 -24.75
C GLY A 82 0.61 -15.36 -23.44
N PHE A 83 0.21 -16.07 -22.38
CA PHE A 83 0.86 -15.96 -21.06
C PHE A 83 2.20 -16.67 -21.02
N ASP A 84 2.33 -17.81 -21.71
CA ASP A 84 3.58 -18.55 -21.76
C ASP A 84 4.71 -17.74 -22.41
N ALA A 85 4.42 -17.06 -23.54
CA ALA A 85 5.40 -16.21 -24.21
C ALA A 85 5.83 -15.02 -23.32
N LEU A 86 4.87 -14.39 -22.62
CA LEU A 86 5.14 -13.29 -21.70
C LEU A 86 5.94 -13.75 -20.48
N ALA A 87 5.60 -14.91 -19.90
CA ALA A 87 6.32 -15.49 -18.77
C ALA A 87 7.77 -15.78 -19.14
N VAL A 88 8.00 -16.38 -20.32
CA VAL A 88 9.35 -16.62 -20.84
C VAL A 88 10.11 -15.31 -21.03
N GLU A 89 9.49 -14.26 -21.57
CA GLU A 89 10.16 -12.96 -21.74
C GLU A 89 10.54 -12.34 -20.37
N ILE A 90 9.64 -12.39 -19.40
CA ILE A 90 9.88 -11.88 -18.05
C ILE A 90 11.05 -12.63 -17.40
N GLU A 91 11.03 -13.97 -17.39
CA GLU A 91 12.04 -14.79 -16.72
C GLU A 91 13.39 -14.77 -17.43
N SER A 92 13.40 -14.81 -18.76
CA SER A 92 14.65 -14.93 -19.54
C SER A 92 15.31 -13.59 -19.84
N THR A 93 14.54 -12.50 -19.92
CA THR A 93 15.05 -11.20 -20.39
C THR A 93 14.94 -10.12 -19.32
N MET A 94 13.78 -9.96 -18.68
CA MET A 94 13.59 -8.86 -17.73
C MET A 94 14.24 -9.15 -16.38
N GLN A 95 14.03 -10.33 -15.81
CA GLN A 95 14.59 -10.68 -14.50
C GLN A 95 16.12 -10.60 -14.46
N PRO A 96 16.87 -11.14 -15.44
CA PRO A 96 18.33 -11.04 -15.42
C PRO A 96 18.82 -9.60 -15.55
N LYS A 97 18.14 -8.75 -16.32
CA LYS A 97 18.49 -7.32 -16.46
C LYS A 97 18.33 -6.56 -15.14
N VAL A 98 17.23 -6.79 -14.43
CA VAL A 98 16.99 -6.16 -13.12
C VAL A 98 18.02 -6.66 -12.11
N ARG A 99 18.32 -7.96 -12.11
CA ARG A 99 19.37 -8.55 -11.28
C ARG A 99 20.75 -7.95 -11.59
N GLU A 100 21.06 -7.73 -12.86
CA GLU A 100 22.30 -7.07 -13.28
C GLU A 100 22.36 -5.62 -12.76
N MET A 101 21.27 -4.88 -12.88
CA MET A 101 21.17 -3.51 -12.33
C MET A 101 21.33 -3.48 -10.81
N LEU A 102 20.86 -4.50 -10.08
CA LEU A 102 21.04 -4.60 -8.63
C LEU A 102 22.49 -4.91 -8.23
N LEU A 103 23.13 -5.87 -8.91
CA LEU A 103 24.43 -6.43 -8.48
C LEU A 103 25.65 -5.72 -9.07
N PHE A 104 25.60 -5.34 -10.35
CA PHE A 104 26.77 -4.87 -11.09
C PHE A 104 26.76 -3.37 -11.38
N SER A 105 25.71 -2.66 -10.96
CA SER A 105 25.69 -1.22 -11.09
C SER A 105 26.79 -0.60 -10.23
N GLU A 106 27.63 0.25 -10.85
CA GLU A 106 28.63 1.10 -10.19
C GLU A 106 28.00 2.16 -9.28
N SER A 107 26.66 2.22 -9.26
CA SER A 107 25.83 3.05 -8.40
C SER A 107 26.18 2.90 -6.91
N CYS A 108 26.12 4.01 -6.18
CA CYS A 108 26.32 4.00 -4.73
C CYS A 108 25.22 3.19 -4.01
N ASP A 109 25.47 2.79 -2.76
CA ASP A 109 24.53 1.96 -1.98
C ASP A 109 23.13 2.63 -1.85
N LYS A 110 23.06 3.97 -1.85
CA LYS A 110 21.80 4.75 -1.79
C LYS A 110 20.93 4.56 -3.04
N GLU A 111 21.55 4.57 -4.23
CA GLU A 111 20.85 4.35 -5.50
C GLU A 111 20.31 2.92 -5.59
N ARG A 112 21.06 1.94 -5.08
CA ARG A 112 20.56 0.55 -4.97
C ARG A 112 19.35 0.46 -4.04
N ILE A 113 19.39 1.14 -2.89
CA ILE A 113 18.24 1.18 -1.97
C ILE A 113 17.01 1.83 -2.64
N ARG A 114 17.19 2.91 -3.42
CA ARG A 114 16.09 3.50 -4.22
C ARG A 114 15.55 2.53 -5.26
N LEU A 115 16.42 1.76 -5.93
CA LEU A 115 15.98 0.72 -6.87
C LEU A 115 15.17 -0.37 -6.15
N ILE A 116 15.63 -0.81 -4.97
CA ILE A 116 14.90 -1.78 -4.13
C ILE A 116 13.51 -1.22 -3.77
N HIS A 117 13.42 0.04 -3.35
CA HIS A 117 12.15 0.70 -3.07
C HIS A 117 11.18 0.69 -4.27
N LEU A 118 11.70 0.93 -5.48
CA LEU A 118 10.91 0.82 -6.72
C LEU A 118 10.42 -0.61 -6.97
N LEU A 119 11.26 -1.63 -6.74
CA LEU A 119 10.87 -3.03 -6.92
C LEU A 119 9.76 -3.45 -5.94
N ILE A 120 9.82 -2.97 -4.70
CA ILE A 120 8.76 -3.18 -3.69
C ILE A 120 7.46 -2.52 -4.15
N SER A 121 7.54 -1.25 -4.56
CA SER A 121 6.38 -0.47 -5.03
C SER A 121 5.73 -1.08 -6.28
N LEU A 122 6.51 -1.74 -7.14
CA LEU A 122 6.03 -2.47 -8.30
C LEU A 122 5.47 -3.87 -7.97
N GLY A 123 5.67 -4.36 -6.74
CA GLY A 123 5.22 -5.70 -6.31
C GLY A 123 6.06 -6.86 -6.87
N ILE A 124 7.23 -6.59 -7.43
CA ILE A 124 8.11 -7.58 -8.06
C ILE A 124 9.39 -7.89 -7.27
N ALA A 125 9.54 -7.30 -6.08
CA ALA A 125 10.69 -7.54 -5.20
C ALA A 125 10.86 -9.02 -4.80
N HIS A 126 9.78 -9.80 -4.78
CA HIS A 126 9.78 -11.22 -4.40
C HIS A 126 10.63 -12.11 -5.32
N TYR A 127 10.96 -11.67 -6.54
CA TYR A 127 11.88 -12.39 -7.42
C TYR A 127 13.36 -12.25 -7.05
N TYR A 128 13.70 -11.29 -6.18
CA TYR A 128 15.09 -10.92 -5.87
C TYR A 128 15.35 -10.89 -4.35
N GLU A 129 14.61 -11.66 -3.55
CA GLU A 129 14.67 -11.57 -2.09
C GLU A 129 16.07 -11.80 -1.54
N GLU A 130 16.79 -12.81 -2.07
CA GLU A 130 18.14 -13.16 -1.65
C GLU A 130 19.14 -12.04 -1.97
N GLU A 131 19.08 -11.48 -3.18
CA GLU A 131 19.95 -10.39 -3.61
C GLU A 131 19.68 -9.11 -2.82
N ILE A 132 18.41 -8.80 -2.57
CA ILE A 132 18.01 -7.64 -1.79
C ILE A 132 18.50 -7.79 -0.34
N GLU A 133 18.31 -8.95 0.28
CA GLU A 133 18.77 -9.20 1.65
C GLU A 133 20.30 -9.08 1.76
N GLU A 134 21.06 -9.61 0.80
CA GLU A 134 22.52 -9.47 0.80
C GLU A 134 22.95 -7.99 0.65
N LEU A 135 22.37 -7.27 -0.30
CA LEU A 135 22.67 -5.85 -0.53
C LEU A 135 22.35 -4.98 0.69
N LEU A 136 21.19 -5.19 1.31
CA LEU A 136 20.79 -4.46 2.51
C LEU A 136 21.68 -4.80 3.71
N ASN A 137 22.07 -6.07 3.88
CA ASN A 137 23.03 -6.47 4.91
C ASN A 137 24.39 -5.77 4.73
N GLN A 138 24.86 -5.62 3.49
CA GLN A 138 26.12 -4.91 3.21
C GLN A 138 26.00 -3.41 3.43
N ALA A 139 24.90 -2.79 2.98
CA ALA A 139 24.63 -1.37 3.17
C ALA A 139 24.45 -1.03 4.65
N PHE A 140 23.78 -1.89 5.42
CA PHE A 140 23.54 -1.68 6.85
C PHE A 140 24.84 -1.65 7.67
N LYS A 141 25.88 -2.41 7.26
CA LYS A 141 27.21 -2.35 7.90
C LYS A 141 27.89 -0.99 7.71
N LYS A 142 27.49 -0.23 6.69
CA LYS A 142 28.00 1.12 6.37
C LYS A 142 26.97 2.21 6.69
N LEU A 143 25.92 1.88 7.45
CA LEU A 143 24.75 2.73 7.64
C LEU A 143 25.14 4.12 8.18
N ASP A 144 26.05 4.20 9.14
CA ASP A 144 26.49 5.46 9.73
C ASP A 144 27.07 6.41 8.66
N ALA A 145 27.92 5.89 7.77
CA ALA A 145 28.49 6.67 6.67
C ALA A 145 27.43 7.08 5.64
N LEU A 146 26.43 6.22 5.37
CA LEU A 146 25.34 6.54 4.46
C LEU A 146 24.43 7.65 5.03
N ILE A 147 24.22 7.67 6.34
CA ILE A 147 23.42 8.68 7.04
C ILE A 147 24.18 10.00 7.15
N GLU A 148 25.48 9.98 7.43
CA GLU A 148 26.30 11.20 7.54
C GLU A 148 26.38 11.97 6.22
N ASP A 149 26.45 11.26 5.10
CA ASP A 149 26.54 11.83 3.75
C ASP A 149 25.15 12.19 3.15
N GLU A 150 24.04 12.04 3.88
CA GLU A 150 22.69 12.27 3.35
C GLU A 150 21.96 13.44 4.01
N ASP A 151 21.61 14.41 3.18
CA ASP A 151 20.86 15.62 3.57
C ASP A 151 19.48 15.68 2.90
N ASP A 152 19.20 14.81 1.93
CA ASP A 152 17.92 14.75 1.23
C ASP A 152 16.87 13.97 2.04
N LEU A 153 15.72 14.61 2.28
CA LEU A 153 14.65 14.02 3.09
C LEU A 153 14.03 12.81 2.40
N GLU A 154 13.79 12.87 1.08
CA GLU A 154 13.22 11.76 0.31
C GLU A 154 14.11 10.52 0.46
N THR A 155 15.42 10.68 0.25
CA THR A 155 16.39 9.58 0.34
C THR A 155 16.46 8.99 1.73
N MET A 156 16.50 9.83 2.76
CA MET A 156 16.56 9.35 4.14
C MET A 156 15.29 8.59 4.53
N ALA A 157 14.12 9.06 4.08
CA ALA A 157 12.85 8.40 4.30
C ALA A 157 12.78 7.05 3.55
N ILE A 158 13.20 6.99 2.27
CA ILE A 158 13.30 5.74 1.51
C ILE A 158 14.21 4.74 2.22
N MET A 159 15.39 5.17 2.65
CA MET A 159 16.33 4.30 3.37
C MET A 159 15.71 3.75 4.65
N PHE A 160 15.10 4.62 5.46
CA PHE A 160 14.42 4.23 6.68
C PHE A 160 13.32 3.19 6.42
N GLU A 161 12.50 3.42 5.41
CA GLU A 161 11.41 2.53 5.02
C GLU A 161 11.92 1.16 4.58
N VAL A 162 12.85 1.11 3.62
CA VAL A 162 13.39 -0.15 3.09
C VAL A 162 14.08 -0.94 4.21
N PHE A 163 14.93 -0.31 5.03
CA PHE A 163 15.58 -1.02 6.12
C PHE A 163 14.57 -1.59 7.13
N ARG A 164 13.55 -0.82 7.51
CA ARG A 164 12.51 -1.30 8.45
C ARG A 164 11.67 -2.43 7.87
N LEU A 165 11.30 -2.37 6.59
CA LEU A 165 10.58 -3.44 5.89
C LEU A 165 11.37 -4.75 5.89
N TYR A 166 12.69 -4.67 5.68
CA TYR A 166 13.61 -5.82 5.72
C TYR A 166 14.17 -6.10 7.11
N ARG A 167 13.50 -5.61 8.17
CA ARG A 167 13.78 -5.93 9.59
C ARG A 167 15.15 -5.45 10.10
N HIS A 168 15.77 -4.51 9.40
CA HIS A 168 16.94 -3.80 9.90
C HIS A 168 16.51 -2.65 10.81
N LYS A 169 17.07 -2.61 12.02
CA LYS A 169 16.75 -1.58 13.01
C LYS A 169 17.51 -0.28 12.72
N MET A 170 17.03 0.50 11.76
CA MET A 170 17.47 1.88 11.58
C MET A 170 16.76 2.79 12.60
N SER A 171 17.51 3.63 13.33
CA SER A 171 16.92 4.53 14.34
C SER A 171 16.07 5.62 13.69
N CYS A 172 14.96 6.03 14.33
CA CYS A 172 14.18 7.19 13.90
C CYS A 172 14.88 8.54 14.16
N ASP A 173 15.93 8.54 15.01
CA ASP A 173 16.70 9.74 15.36
C ASP A 173 17.39 10.37 14.13
N VAL A 174 17.52 9.61 13.03
CA VAL A 174 18.00 10.14 11.74
C VAL A 174 17.18 11.35 11.29
N PHE A 175 15.90 11.41 11.65
CA PHE A 175 15.01 12.50 11.29
C PHE A 175 15.16 13.75 12.15
N ASP A 176 15.91 13.72 13.25
CA ASP A 176 16.10 14.90 14.11
C ASP A 176 16.82 16.04 13.38
N ARG A 177 17.67 15.73 12.38
CA ARG A 177 18.31 16.73 11.52
C ARG A 177 17.32 17.56 10.71
N PHE A 178 16.13 17.04 10.48
CA PHE A 178 15.04 17.70 9.74
C PHE A 178 14.09 18.49 10.64
N LYS A 179 14.35 18.48 11.96
CA LYS A 179 13.60 19.27 12.93
C LYS A 179 14.24 20.65 13.14
N GLY A 180 13.42 21.66 13.39
CA GLY A 180 13.81 23.00 13.79
C GLY A 180 14.05 23.07 15.30
N GLU A 181 14.44 24.26 15.78
CA GLU A 181 14.68 24.52 17.21
C GLU A 181 13.44 24.30 18.09
N ASP A 182 12.24 24.43 17.50
CA ASP A 182 10.95 24.19 18.16
C ASP A 182 10.58 22.70 18.26
N GLY A 183 11.43 21.81 17.75
CA GLY A 183 11.21 20.36 17.72
C GLY A 183 10.21 19.91 16.64
N LYS A 184 9.75 20.80 15.76
CA LYS A 184 8.89 20.45 14.62
C LYS A 184 9.70 20.34 13.35
N LEU A 185 9.15 19.74 12.29
CA LEU A 185 9.82 19.73 10.98
C LEU A 185 10.13 21.15 10.51
N LYS A 186 11.35 21.37 10.00
CA LYS A 186 11.79 22.66 9.47
C LYS A 186 10.79 23.21 8.45
N GLU A 187 10.53 24.51 8.48
CA GLU A 187 9.61 25.16 7.53
C GLU A 187 10.10 25.04 6.08
N SER A 188 11.43 25.01 5.88
CA SER A 188 12.06 24.81 4.57
C SER A 188 11.66 23.50 3.89
N LEU A 189 11.25 22.48 4.65
CA LEU A 189 10.76 21.21 4.09
C LEU A 189 9.33 21.32 3.52
N GLY A 190 8.62 22.42 3.80
CA GLY A 190 7.27 22.65 3.26
C GLY A 190 7.24 22.76 1.73
N THR A 191 8.38 23.06 1.10
CA THR A 191 8.53 23.09 -0.37
C THR A 191 8.89 21.73 -0.97
N ASP A 192 9.48 20.83 -0.18
CA ASP A 192 9.83 19.47 -0.61
C ASP A 192 8.65 18.51 -0.41
N ILE A 193 7.69 18.58 -1.34
CA ILE A 193 6.48 17.76 -1.30
C ILE A 193 6.82 16.27 -1.36
N ARG A 194 7.89 15.90 -2.08
CA ARG A 194 8.24 14.50 -2.33
C ARG A 194 8.86 13.86 -1.11
N GLY A 195 9.83 14.53 -0.48
CA GLY A 195 10.38 14.09 0.80
C GLY A 195 9.34 14.06 1.91
N MET A 196 8.42 15.02 1.93
CA MET A 196 7.31 15.03 2.90
C MET A 196 6.32 13.87 2.71
N LEU A 197 6.02 13.49 1.46
CA LEU A 197 5.17 12.33 1.18
C LEU A 197 5.88 11.03 1.60
N GLN A 198 7.14 10.87 1.23
CA GLN A 198 7.90 9.69 1.60
C GLN A 198 8.07 9.58 3.12
N LEU A 199 8.31 10.69 3.81
CA LEU A 199 8.39 10.72 5.28
C LEU A 199 7.06 10.29 5.90
N TYR A 200 5.92 10.71 5.32
CA TYR A 200 4.60 10.27 5.77
C TYR A 200 4.43 8.75 5.63
N GLU A 201 4.85 8.16 4.50
CA GLU A 201 4.81 6.71 4.27
C GLU A 201 5.70 5.97 5.27
N ALA A 202 6.96 6.41 5.39
CA ALA A 202 7.95 5.85 6.30
C ALA A 202 7.54 5.92 7.78
N ALA A 203 6.85 6.99 8.19
CA ALA A 203 6.45 7.18 9.59
C ALA A 203 5.40 6.15 10.07
N HIS A 204 4.67 5.50 9.16
CA HIS A 204 3.77 4.39 9.51
C HIS A 204 4.49 3.11 9.94
N LEU A 205 5.82 3.02 9.72
CA LEU A 205 6.66 1.90 10.19
C LEU A 205 7.22 2.14 11.60
N GLY A 206 6.78 3.20 12.27
CA GLY A 206 7.19 3.51 13.64
C GLY A 206 6.67 2.53 14.68
N ALA A 207 7.51 2.25 15.66
CA ALA A 207 7.09 1.55 16.87
C ALA A 207 6.41 2.53 17.84
N PRO A 208 5.53 2.06 18.76
CA PRO A 208 4.84 2.93 19.72
C PRO A 208 5.75 3.74 20.66
N SER A 209 7.05 3.46 20.70
CA SER A 209 8.04 4.20 21.48
C SER A 209 8.75 5.31 20.69
N GLU A 210 8.41 5.50 19.41
CA GLU A 210 9.13 6.36 18.47
C GLU A 210 8.33 7.65 18.20
N ASP A 211 8.23 8.51 19.22
CA ASP A 211 7.44 9.76 19.20
C ASP A 211 7.81 10.69 18.03
N ILE A 212 9.04 10.59 17.52
CA ILE A 212 9.53 11.36 16.36
C ILE A 212 8.69 11.08 15.11
N LEU A 213 8.25 9.83 14.92
CA LEU A 213 7.48 9.41 13.75
C LEU A 213 6.01 9.83 13.88
N ASP A 214 5.45 9.79 15.09
CA ASP A 214 4.12 10.34 15.38
C ASP A 214 4.05 11.85 15.15
N GLU A 215 5.11 12.57 15.51
CA GLU A 215 5.27 13.99 15.17
C GLU A 215 5.32 14.21 13.66
N ALA A 216 6.11 13.39 12.94
CA ALA A 216 6.24 13.48 11.50
C ALA A 216 4.89 13.26 10.78
N LEU A 217 4.09 12.28 11.22
CA LEU A 217 2.73 12.05 10.72
C LEU A 217 1.84 13.28 10.92
N ARG A 218 1.87 13.87 12.12
CA ARG A 218 1.06 15.07 12.39
C ARG A 218 1.54 16.29 11.60
N GLY A 219 2.85 16.47 11.48
CA GLY A 219 3.47 17.58 10.77
C GLY A 219 3.23 17.54 9.26
N THR A 220 3.28 16.35 8.66
CA THR A 220 2.98 16.13 7.23
C THR A 220 1.49 16.37 6.95
N ILE A 221 0.58 15.76 7.71
CA ILE A 221 -0.88 15.94 7.55
C ILE A 221 -1.29 17.41 7.74
N GLY A 222 -0.75 18.09 8.75
CA GLY A 222 -1.04 19.51 9.01
C GLY A 222 -0.64 20.42 7.84
N ARG A 223 0.45 20.13 7.14
CA ARG A 223 0.91 20.89 5.97
C ARG A 223 0.09 20.59 4.72
N TYR A 224 -0.27 19.34 4.46
CA TYR A 224 -1.14 19.00 3.33
C TYR A 224 -2.53 19.63 3.47
N THR A 225 -3.11 19.59 4.67
CA THR A 225 -4.44 20.16 4.94
C THR A 225 -4.41 21.69 4.95
N GLY A 226 -3.38 22.31 5.52
CA GLY A 226 -3.18 23.77 5.48
C GLY A 226 -3.01 24.29 4.05
N ARG A 227 -2.19 23.60 3.23
CA ARG A 227 -1.94 23.98 1.84
C ARG A 227 -3.16 23.78 0.95
N SER A 228 -3.94 22.71 1.15
CA SER A 228 -5.23 22.52 0.46
C SER A 228 -6.23 23.65 0.78
N ALA A 229 -6.26 24.11 2.04
CA ALA A 229 -7.10 25.23 2.47
C ALA A 229 -6.61 26.59 1.94
N GLU A 230 -5.30 26.82 1.86
CA GLU A 230 -4.70 28.01 1.25
C GLU A 230 -4.96 28.07 -0.26
N PHE A 231 -4.84 26.94 -0.96
CA PHE A 231 -5.16 26.85 -2.39
C PHE A 231 -6.63 27.22 -2.66
N HIS A 232 -7.55 26.79 -1.78
CA HIS A 232 -8.97 27.16 -1.85
C HIS A 232 -9.23 28.65 -1.56
N LYS A 233 -8.47 29.25 -0.64
CA LYS A 233 -8.56 30.71 -0.37
C LYS A 233 -7.96 31.54 -1.49
N GLU A 234 -6.88 31.08 -2.12
CA GLU A 234 -6.23 31.77 -3.23
C GLU A 234 -7.10 31.72 -4.50
N THR A 235 -7.75 30.59 -4.80
CA THR A 235 -8.73 30.51 -5.91
C THR A 235 -9.95 31.40 -5.68
N LEU A 236 -10.47 31.47 -4.46
CA LEU A 236 -11.58 32.37 -4.12
C LEU A 236 -11.15 33.85 -4.09
N GLY A 237 -9.91 34.15 -3.72
CA GLY A 237 -9.35 35.51 -3.72
C GLY A 237 -9.07 36.07 -5.11
N VAL A 238 -8.71 35.20 -6.07
CA VAL A 238 -8.54 35.57 -7.48
C VAL A 238 -9.89 35.84 -8.15
N LEU A 239 -10.94 35.08 -7.81
CA LEU A 239 -12.31 35.31 -8.29
C LEU A 239 -12.99 36.55 -7.67
N GLY A 240 -12.44 37.11 -6.58
CA GLY A 240 -12.97 38.29 -5.89
C GLY A 240 -12.45 39.64 -6.38
N LYS A 241 -11.59 39.68 -7.40
CA LYS A 241 -11.04 40.93 -7.98
C LYS A 241 -11.55 41.27 -9.39
N GLU A 242 -12.53 40.53 -9.91
CA GLU A 242 -13.13 40.77 -11.24
C GLU A 242 -14.55 41.37 -11.22
N TYR A 243 -14.97 42.01 -10.12
CA TYR A 243 -16.22 42.79 -10.09
C TYR A 243 -16.04 44.15 -9.42
#